data_AF-T4VJ11-F1
#
_entry.id   AF-T4VJ11-F1
#
_cell.length_a   1.000
_cell.length_b   1.000
_cell.length_c   1.000
_cell.angle_alpha   90.00
_cell.angle_beta   90.00
_cell.angle_gamma   90.00
#
_symmetry.space_group_name_H-M   'P 1'
#
loop_
_entity.id
_entity.type
_entity.pdbx_description
1 polymer ?
#
loop_
_entity_poly.entity_id
_entity_poly.type
_entity_poly.pdbx_seq_one_letter_code
_entity_poly.pdbx_strand_id
1 'polypeptide(L)' 'MSLLSNKKIIIIGDRDGIPGPAIEECVNTVENTEIVFASTECFV' A
#
# COMPACT_ATOMS: atom_id res chain seq x y z
N MET A 1 -9.84 6.30 -15.21
CA MET A 1 -8.86 5.25 -14.90
C MET A 1 -8.13 5.69 -13.64
N SER A 2 -8.03 4.85 -12.61
CA SER A 2 -7.32 5.21 -11.39
C SER A 2 -5.82 5.42 -11.70
N LEU A 3 -5.17 6.32 -10.97
CA LEU A 3 -3.72 6.56 -11.10
C LEU A 3 -2.90 5.29 -10.88
N LEU A 4 -3.40 4.38 -10.04
CA LEU A 4 -2.67 3.19 -9.60
C LEU A 4 -2.87 1.97 -10.53
N SER A 5 -3.85 2.00 -11.42
CA SER A 5 -4.17 0.86 -12.30
C SER A 5 -2.96 0.43 -13.15
N ASN A 6 -2.78 -0.88 -13.30
CA ASN A 6 -1.68 -1.54 -14.02
C ASN A 6 -0.28 -1.19 -13.48
N LYS A 7 -0.16 -0.90 -12.18
CA LYS A 7 1.13 -0.66 -11.52
C LYS A 7 1.42 -1.72 -10.47
N LYS A 8 2.73 -1.96 -10.27
CA LYS A 8 3.25 -2.65 -9.11
C LYS A 8 3.41 -1.65 -7.97
N ILE A 9 2.94 -2.00 -6.78
CA ILE A 9 2.89 -1.12 -5.62
C ILE A 9 3.74 -1.72 -4.50
N ILE A 10 4.56 -0.86 -3.89
CA ILE A 10 5.27 -1.13 -2.63
C ILE A 10 4.66 -0.23 -1.57
N ILE A 11 4.30 -0.81 -0.43
CA ILE A 11 3.67 -0.10 0.69
C ILE A 11 4.62 -0.10 1.87
N ILE A 12 4.92 1.10 2.36
CA ILE A 12 5.65 1.32 3.61
C ILE A 12 4.74 2.16 4.50
N GLY A 13 4.16 1.52 5.50
CA GLY A 13 3.37 2.16 6.53
C GLY A 13 4.23 2.65 7.70
N ASP A 14 3.62 3.50 8.52
CA ASP A 14 4.20 4.03 9.75
C ASP A 14 3.53 3.39 10.97
N ARG A 15 4.33 2.89 11.92
CA ARG A 15 3.84 2.26 13.16
C ARG A 15 2.95 3.20 13.99
N ASP A 16 3.34 4.45 14.11
CA ASP A 16 2.66 5.46 14.94
C ASP A 16 1.65 6.29 14.11
N GLY A 17 1.69 6.15 12.77
CA GLY A 17 0.78 6.74 11.81
C GLY A 17 -0.17 5.72 11.16
N ILE A 18 -0.07 5.59 9.83
CA ILE A 18 -0.93 4.69 9.05
C ILE A 18 -0.19 3.36 8.79
N PRO A 19 -0.70 2.23 9.29
CA PRO A 19 -0.06 0.95 9.09
C PRO A 19 -0.19 0.48 7.64
N GLY A 20 0.81 -0.26 7.15
CA GLY A 20 0.86 -0.78 5.78
C GLY A 20 -0.42 -1.52 5.36
N PRO A 21 -0.98 -2.42 6.19
CA PRO A 21 -2.24 -3.11 5.87
C PRO A 21 -3.44 -2.20 5.60
N ALA A 22 -3.53 -1.03 6.25
CA ALA A 22 -4.62 -0.09 6.00
C ALA A 22 -4.49 0.57 4.62
N ILE A 23 -3.25 0.85 4.19
CA ILE A 23 -2.97 1.36 2.85
C ILE A 23 -3.24 0.25 1.82
N GLU A 24 -2.88 -0.99 2.13
CA GLU A 24 -3.10 -2.17 1.28
C GLU A 24 -4.59 -2.38 0.98
N GLU A 25 -5.43 -2.31 2.01
CA GLU A 25 -6.89 -2.40 1.87
C GLU A 25 -7.45 -1.31 0.93
N CYS A 26 -6.91 -0.10 1.00
CA CYS A 26 -7.28 0.98 0.08
C CYS A 26 -6.84 0.68 -1.37
N VAL A 27 -5.61 0.19 -1.57
CA VAL A 27 -5.07 -0.13 -2.90
C VAL A 27 -5.83 -1.29 -3.55
N ASN A 28 -6.27 -2.27 -2.77
CA ASN A 28 -7.05 -3.42 -3.25
C ASN A 28 -8.42 -3.03 -3.86
N THR A 29 -8.92 -1.82 -3.61
CA THR A 29 -10.12 -1.29 -4.30
C THR A 29 -9.87 -0.91 -5.75
N VAL A 30 -8.60 -0.81 -6.17
CA VAL A 30 -8.22 -0.45 -7.53
C VAL A 30 -8.00 -1.71 -8.37
N GLU A 31 -8.78 -1.84 -9.44
CA GLU A 31 -8.64 -2.95 -10.38
C GLU A 31 -7.26 -2.97 -11.07
N ASN A 32 -6.78 -4.18 -11.35
CA ASN A 32 -5.52 -4.46 -12.05
C ASN A 32 -4.29 -3.83 -11.38
N THR A 33 -4.19 -3.93 -10.05
CA THR A 33 -2.99 -3.55 -9.29
C THR A 33 -2.32 -4.77 -8.69
N GLU A 34 -1.00 -4.70 -8.50
CA GLU A 34 -0.21 -5.79 -7.92
C GLU A 34 0.61 -5.23 -6.77
N ILE A 35 0.28 -5.63 -5.53
CA ILE A 35 1.02 -5.25 -4.35
C ILE A 35 2.15 -6.28 -4.17
N VAL A 36 3.39 -5.85 -4.34
CA VAL A 36 4.56 -6.76 -4.35
C VAL A 36 5.28 -6.79 -3.00
N PHE A 37 5.02 -5.80 -2.15
CA PHE A 37 5.56 -5.71 -0.79
C PHE A 37 4.72 -4.77 0.05
N ALA A 38 4.44 -5.15 1.29
CA ALA A 38 3.82 -4.30 2.29
C ALA A 38 4.49 -4.54 3.65
N SER A 39 4.93 -3.46 4.30
CA SER A 39 5.47 -3.49 5.66
C SER A 39 5.02 -2.26 6.44
N THR A 40 5.02 -2.36 7.75
CA THR A 40 4.86 -1.23 8.66
C THR A 40 6.19 -1.03 9.37
N GLU A 41 6.80 0.13 9.16
CA GLU A 41 8.11 0.45 9.71
C GLU A 41 8.00 1.38 10.92
N CYS A 42 8.98 1.29 11.80
CA CYS A 42 9.14 2.20 12.92
C CYS A 42 10.43 3.00 12.72
N PHE A 43 10.32 4.29 12.42
CA PHE A 43 11.44 5.16 12.04
C PHE A 43 12.13 5.84 13.25
N VAL A 44 12.10 5.21 14.43
CA VAL A 44 12.76 5.71 15.65
C VAL A 44 14.26 5.43 15.67
#